data_AF-A0A177JLT0-F1
#
_entry.id   AF-A0A177JLT0-F1
#
_cell.length_a   1.000
_cell.length_b   1.000
_cell.length_c   1.000
_cell.angle_alpha   90.00
_cell.angle_beta   90.00
_cell.angle_gamma   90.00
#
_symmetry.space_group_name_H-M   'P 1'
#
loop_
_entity.id
_entity.type
_entity.pdbx_description
1 polymer ?
#
loop_
_entity_poly.entity_id
_entity_poly.type
_entity_poly.pdbx_seq_one_letter_code
_entity_poly.pdbx_strand_id
1 'polypeptide(L)'
;MQAFAFYLIPETGEVSMNVVRAQNFDTAKVRAVAIIKRQNLREIRLWDGHRVIGVKRPPAPRPKAPTKDVDERSRQMLAMKAQGKPLREIAAAFGISIDRVRQLMARAQLRDKMRAEQPNGVALSTRAYYVLKNIIHEPEDDPAERDRHFPERVAALTRVQVFDAPNSGNKTIDEIEAWLWERGLSFSTGA
;
A
#
# COMPACT_ATOMS: atom_id res chain seq x y z
N MET A 1 -7.74 20.76 21.24
CA MET A 1 -6.91 21.02 20.04
C MET A 1 -5.51 21.35 20.52
N GLN A 2 -4.50 20.66 19.99
CA GLN A 2 -3.08 20.85 20.29
C GLN A 2 -2.40 21.60 19.14
N ALA A 3 -1.35 22.36 19.45
CA ALA A 3 -0.53 23.05 18.46
C ALA A 3 0.71 22.21 18.16
N PHE A 4 1.00 22.00 16.88
CA PHE A 4 2.19 21.31 16.42
C PHE A 4 3.00 22.25 15.55
N ALA A 5 4.30 22.38 15.80
CA ALA A 5 5.19 23.11 14.90
C ALA A 5 5.64 22.19 13.77
N PHE A 6 5.47 22.64 12.53
CA PHE A 6 5.87 21.96 11.31
C PHE A 6 7.14 22.65 10.79
N TYR A 7 8.25 21.92 10.74
CA TYR A 7 9.43 22.35 9.99
C TYR A 7 9.32 21.79 8.57
N LEU A 8 9.17 22.67 7.59
CA LEU A 8 9.11 22.30 6.18
C LEU A 8 10.55 22.23 5.64
N ILE A 9 10.98 21.06 5.16
CA ILE A 9 12.30 20.87 4.54
C ILE A 9 12.09 20.77 3.00
N PRO A 10 12.21 21.89 2.25
CA PRO A 10 12.05 21.89 0.80
C PRO A 10 13.26 21.24 0.09
N GLU A 11 13.08 20.84 -1.17
CA GLU A 11 14.15 20.20 -1.95
C GLU A 11 15.29 21.15 -2.34
N THR A 12 15.02 22.46 -2.41
CA THR A 12 15.92 23.47 -3.00
C THR A 12 15.90 24.83 -2.28
N GLY A 13 15.51 24.93 -0.99
CA GLY A 13 15.28 26.23 -0.35
C GLY A 13 15.47 26.28 1.17
N GLU A 14 15.13 27.43 1.76
CA GLU A 14 15.25 27.70 3.20
C GLU A 14 14.19 26.98 4.04
N VAL A 15 14.60 26.51 5.22
CA VAL A 15 13.71 25.85 6.19
C VAL A 15 12.70 26.85 6.72
N SER A 16 11.41 26.53 6.65
CA SER A 16 10.34 27.38 7.19
C SER A 16 9.58 26.67 8.32
N MET A 17 9.20 27.44 9.33
CA MET A 17 8.46 26.95 10.51
C MET A 17 7.03 27.46 10.46
N ASN A 18 6.06 26.55 10.48
CA ASN A 18 4.63 26.88 10.51
C ASN A 18 3.97 26.18 11.68
N VAL A 19 3.13 26.87 12.44
CA VAL A 19 2.36 26.26 13.53
C VAL A 19 1.00 25.80 13.01
N VAL A 20 0.68 24.53 13.18
CA VAL A 20 -0.60 23.94 12.77
C VAL A 20 -1.33 23.40 13.98
N ARG A 21 -2.61 23.78 14.12
CA ARG A 21 -3.49 23.24 15.16
C ARG A 21 -4.16 21.97 14.67
N ALA A 22 -4.02 20.87 15.39
CA ALA A 22 -4.68 19.60 15.10
C ALA A 22 -5.37 19.04 16.36
N GLN A 23 -6.27 18.07 16.18
CA GLN A 23 -6.98 17.46 17.32
C GLN A 23 -6.05 16.59 18.16
N ASN A 24 -5.21 15.79 17.49
CA ASN A 24 -4.20 14.91 18.07
C ASN A 24 -3.02 14.77 17.10
N PHE A 25 -2.02 14.00 17.51
CA PHE A 25 -0.79 13.77 16.74
C PHE A 25 -1.05 13.07 15.39
N ASP A 26 -1.90 12.05 15.34
CA ASP A 26 -2.21 11.32 14.10
C ASP A 26 -2.89 12.23 13.06
N THR A 27 -3.78 13.12 13.50
CA THR A 27 -4.39 14.15 12.65
C THR A 27 -3.33 15.12 12.11
N ALA A 28 -2.32 15.46 12.91
CA ALA A 28 -1.21 16.30 12.47
C ALA A 28 -0.36 15.59 11.40
N LYS A 29 -0.15 14.27 11.51
CA LYS A 29 0.55 13.48 10.48
C LYS A 29 -0.18 13.42 9.17
N VAL A 30 -1.48 13.14 9.17
CA VAL A 30 -2.30 13.12 7.95
C VAL A 30 -2.20 14.46 7.23
N ARG A 31 -2.24 15.58 7.98
CA ARG A 31 -2.02 16.92 7.42
C ARG A 31 -0.60 17.10 6.89
N ALA A 32 0.42 16.62 7.59
CA ALA A 32 1.80 16.69 7.13
C ALA A 32 1.99 15.94 5.80
N VAL A 33 1.46 14.72 5.68
CA VAL A 33 1.48 13.96 4.41
C VAL A 33 0.81 14.76 3.28
N ALA A 34 -0.36 15.35 3.53
CA ALA A 34 -1.07 16.17 2.55
C ALA A 34 -0.24 17.40 2.11
N ILE A 35 0.42 18.10 3.03
CA ILE A 35 1.29 19.23 2.72
C ILE A 35 2.52 18.79 1.92
N ILE A 36 3.18 17.70 2.33
CA ILE A 36 4.34 17.15 1.62
C ILE A 36 3.98 16.79 0.17
N LYS A 37 2.80 16.21 -0.06
CA LYS A 37 2.32 15.92 -1.41
C LYS A 37 2.05 17.21 -2.19
N ARG A 38 1.29 18.15 -1.62
CA ARG A 38 0.89 19.40 -2.30
C ARG A 38 2.07 20.31 -2.64
N GLN A 39 3.06 20.41 -1.75
CA GLN A 39 4.19 21.32 -1.86
C GLN A 39 5.48 20.63 -2.34
N ASN A 40 5.40 19.36 -2.71
CA ASN A 40 6.53 18.56 -3.15
C ASN A 40 7.74 18.56 -2.19
N LEU A 41 7.49 18.44 -0.89
CA LEU A 41 8.54 18.43 0.14
C LEU A 41 9.17 17.04 0.31
N ARG A 42 10.34 16.95 0.97
CA ARG A 42 10.96 15.68 1.36
C ARG A 42 10.52 15.20 2.74
N GLU A 43 10.40 16.12 3.68
CA GLU A 43 10.12 15.82 5.08
C GLU A 43 9.39 17.00 5.73
N ILE A 44 8.49 16.69 6.65
CA ILE A 44 8.01 17.64 7.66
C ILE A 44 8.38 17.10 9.03
N ARG A 45 9.05 17.89 9.86
CA ARG A 45 9.26 17.55 11.27
C ARG A 45 8.16 18.16 12.11
N LEU A 46 7.51 17.30 12.88
CA LEU A 46 6.45 17.64 13.83
C LEU A 46 7.04 17.75 15.22
N TRP A 47 6.79 18.85 15.91
CA TRP A 47 7.11 18.99 17.34
C TRP A 47 5.82 19.08 18.15
N ASP A 48 5.70 18.20 19.15
CA ASP A 48 4.54 18.09 20.05
C ASP A 48 4.78 18.72 21.44
N GLY A 49 5.92 19.39 21.64
CA GLY A 49 6.35 19.95 22.92
C GLY A 49 7.38 19.09 23.66
N HIS A 50 7.46 17.80 23.35
CA HIS A 50 8.36 16.85 24.03
C HIS A 50 9.38 16.23 23.08
N ARG A 51 8.99 15.97 21.83
CA ARG A 51 9.80 15.26 20.85
C ARG A 51 9.59 15.78 19.45
N VAL A 52 10.62 15.60 18.62
CA VAL A 52 10.57 15.91 17.19
C VAL A 52 10.41 14.62 16.42
N ILE A 53 9.37 14.55 15.58
CA ILE A 53 9.05 13.36 14.78
C ILE A 53 9.06 13.76 13.31
N GLY A 54 9.91 13.10 12.52
CA GLY A 54 10.00 13.30 11.07
C GLY A 54 8.94 12.50 10.32
N VAL A 55 8.04 13.18 9.61
CA VAL A 55 7.19 12.60 8.56
C VAL A 55 7.92 12.75 7.24
N LYS A 56 8.52 11.66 6.78
CA LYS A 56 9.29 11.62 5.53
C LYS A 56 8.44 11.10 4.39
N ARG A 57 8.62 11.67 3.20
CA ARG A 57 8.15 11.05 1.97
C ARG A 57 8.93 9.74 1.78
N PRO A 58 8.27 8.59 1.61
CA PRO A 58 8.97 7.35 1.31
C PRO A 58 9.66 7.47 -0.05
N PRO A 59 10.76 6.73 -0.27
CA PRO A 59 11.35 6.65 -1.60
C PRO A 59 10.28 6.25 -2.61
N ALA A 60 10.28 6.87 -3.79
CA ALA A 60 9.33 6.51 -4.84
C ALA A 60 9.37 4.99 -5.01
N PRO A 61 8.21 4.29 -4.93
CA PRO A 61 8.20 2.86 -5.11
C PRO A 61 8.88 2.59 -6.44
N ARG A 62 9.97 1.82 -6.43
CA ARG A 62 10.59 1.38 -7.68
C ARG A 62 9.47 0.76 -8.49
N PRO A 63 9.24 1.18 -9.75
CA PRO A 63 8.17 0.61 -10.54
C PRO A 63 8.34 -0.88 -10.44
N LYS A 64 7.35 -1.53 -9.81
CA LYS A 64 7.35 -2.96 -9.61
C LYS A 64 7.39 -3.47 -11.04
N ALA A 65 8.55 -3.95 -11.48
CA ALA A 65 8.62 -4.71 -12.71
C ALA A 65 7.52 -5.75 -12.48
N PRO A 66 6.41 -5.71 -13.25
CA PRO A 66 5.34 -6.64 -13.00
C PRO A 66 6.02 -8.01 -12.98
N THR A 67 5.49 -8.96 -12.21
CA THR A 67 5.62 -10.36 -12.62
C THR A 67 4.89 -10.47 -13.97
N LYS A 68 5.49 -9.87 -15.00
CA LYS A 68 4.88 -9.53 -16.30
C LYS A 68 4.38 -10.80 -16.90
N ASP A 69 5.15 -11.88 -16.77
CA ASP A 69 4.81 -13.08 -17.47
C ASP A 69 3.47 -13.70 -17.03
N VAL A 70 3.22 -13.94 -15.74
CA VAL A 70 2.04 -14.74 -15.35
C VAL A 70 0.73 -13.93 -15.37
N ASP A 71 0.73 -12.71 -14.84
CA ASP A 71 -0.49 -11.88 -14.76
C ASP A 71 -0.86 -11.27 -16.13
N GLU A 72 0.12 -11.04 -17.01
CA GLU A 72 -0.15 -10.60 -18.38
C GLU A 72 -0.59 -11.78 -19.26
N ARG A 73 0.05 -12.95 -19.14
CA ARG A 73 -0.41 -14.18 -19.83
C ARG A 73 -1.85 -14.53 -19.45
N SER A 74 -2.20 -14.46 -18.17
CA SER A 74 -3.56 -14.78 -17.73
C SER A 74 -4.59 -13.78 -18.25
N ARG A 75 -4.24 -12.49 -18.35
CA ARG A 75 -5.08 -11.45 -18.97
C ARG A 75 -5.24 -11.66 -20.47
N GLN A 76 -4.16 -12.01 -21.17
CA GLN A 76 -4.21 -12.34 -22.60
C GLN A 76 -5.07 -13.59 -22.87
N MET A 77 -4.99 -14.63 -22.01
CA MET A 77 -5.86 -15.81 -22.09
C MET A 77 -7.35 -15.44 -21.91
N LEU A 78 -7.65 -14.56 -20.95
CA LEU A 78 -9.01 -14.03 -20.75
C LEU A 78 -9.51 -13.24 -21.96
N ALA A 79 -8.65 -12.39 -22.55
CA ALA A 79 -8.99 -11.64 -23.76
C ALA A 79 -9.26 -12.57 -24.95
N MET A 80 -8.43 -13.60 -25.16
CA MET A 80 -8.67 -14.61 -26.20
C MET A 80 -9.99 -15.36 -26.00
N LYS A 81 -10.34 -15.70 -24.76
CA LYS A 81 -11.64 -16.31 -24.45
C LYS A 81 -12.80 -15.34 -24.70
N ALA A 82 -12.65 -14.07 -24.36
CA ALA A 82 -13.65 -13.03 -24.64
C ALA A 82 -13.87 -12.81 -26.14
N GLN A 83 -12.84 -13.05 -26.95
CA GLN A 83 -12.91 -13.10 -28.42
C GLN A 83 -13.54 -14.41 -28.96
N GLY A 84 -13.99 -15.31 -28.10
CA GLY A 84 -14.63 -16.57 -28.48
C GLY A 84 -13.67 -17.73 -28.79
N LYS A 85 -12.35 -17.58 -28.58
CA LYS A 85 -11.40 -18.65 -28.87
C LYS A 85 -11.60 -19.85 -27.92
N PRO A 86 -11.64 -21.09 -28.44
CA PRO A 86 -11.78 -22.28 -27.60
C PRO A 86 -10.53 -22.52 -26.76
N LEU A 87 -10.70 -23.17 -25.61
CA LEU A 87 -9.60 -23.42 -24.66
C LEU A 87 -8.42 -24.20 -25.28
N ARG A 88 -8.69 -25.03 -26.29
CA ARG A 88 -7.65 -25.78 -27.03
C ARG A 88 -6.72 -24.85 -27.82
N GLU A 89 -7.26 -23.82 -28.46
CA GLU A 89 -6.47 -22.82 -29.20
C GLU A 89 -5.68 -21.92 -28.25
N ILE A 90 -6.29 -21.55 -27.13
CA ILE A 90 -5.60 -20.78 -26.08
C ILE A 90 -4.45 -21.61 -25.51
N ALA A 91 -4.67 -22.89 -25.18
CA ALA A 91 -3.64 -23.80 -24.69
C ALA A 91 -2.47 -23.93 -25.67
N ALA A 92 -2.77 -24.10 -26.96
CA ALA A 92 -1.76 -24.16 -28.02
C ALA A 92 -0.96 -22.86 -28.14
N ALA A 93 -1.62 -21.70 -28.11
CA ALA A 93 -0.97 -20.40 -28.23
C ALA A 93 0.03 -20.11 -27.10
N PHE A 94 -0.21 -20.64 -25.90
CA PHE A 94 0.66 -20.45 -24.73
C PHE A 94 1.54 -21.65 -24.39
N GLY A 95 1.50 -22.73 -25.18
CA GLY A 95 2.30 -23.94 -24.97
C GLY A 95 2.05 -24.64 -23.64
N ILE A 96 0.80 -24.64 -23.14
CA ILE A 96 0.43 -25.23 -21.84
C ILE A 96 -0.80 -26.14 -21.96
N SER A 97 -1.06 -26.97 -20.95
CA SER A 97 -2.25 -27.82 -20.93
C SER A 97 -3.54 -27.01 -20.76
N ILE A 98 -4.66 -27.56 -21.25
CA ILE A 98 -6.00 -26.96 -21.10
C ILE A 98 -6.35 -26.76 -19.62
N ASP A 99 -6.01 -27.70 -18.75
CA ASP A 99 -6.26 -27.57 -17.31
C ASP A 99 -5.43 -26.46 -16.68
N ARG A 100 -4.19 -26.27 -17.15
CA ARG A 100 -3.37 -25.14 -16.71
C ARG A 100 -3.96 -23.81 -17.15
N VAL A 101 -4.50 -23.72 -18.37
CA VAL A 101 -5.25 -22.53 -18.84
C VAL A 101 -6.43 -22.27 -17.90
N ARG A 102 -7.27 -23.27 -17.61
CA ARG A 102 -8.42 -23.13 -16.70
C ARG A 102 -7.99 -22.60 -15.33
N GLN A 103 -6.94 -23.16 -14.74
CA GLN A 103 -6.42 -22.71 -13.44
C GLN A 103 -5.96 -21.25 -13.47
N LEU A 104 -5.20 -20.85 -14.50
CA LEU A 104 -4.69 -19.49 -14.64
C LEU A 104 -5.82 -18.48 -14.84
N MET A 105 -6.79 -18.81 -15.68
CA MET A 105 -7.96 -17.97 -15.93
C MET A 105 -8.84 -17.84 -14.69
N ALA A 106 -9.11 -18.92 -13.97
CA ALA A 106 -9.89 -18.89 -12.74
C ALA A 106 -9.22 -18.03 -11.66
N ARG A 107 -7.89 -18.15 -11.51
CA ARG A 107 -7.11 -17.30 -10.60
C ARG A 107 -7.15 -15.82 -11.00
N ALA A 108 -7.05 -15.52 -12.29
CA ALA A 108 -7.13 -14.15 -12.77
C ALA A 108 -8.52 -13.55 -12.55
N GLN A 109 -9.59 -14.29 -12.86
CA GLN A 109 -10.96 -13.85 -12.59
C GLN A 109 -11.23 -13.63 -11.10
N LEU A 110 -10.73 -14.53 -10.24
CA LEU A 110 -10.82 -14.36 -8.79
C LEU A 110 -10.08 -13.10 -8.34
N ARG A 111 -8.87 -12.85 -8.87
CA ARG A 111 -8.12 -11.62 -8.58
C ARG A 111 -8.82 -10.36 -9.05
N ASP A 112 -9.43 -10.37 -10.23
CA ASP A 112 -10.18 -9.23 -10.75
C ASP A 112 -11.43 -8.96 -9.89
N LYS A 113 -12.14 -10.02 -9.49
CA LYS A 113 -13.26 -9.93 -8.54
C LYS A 113 -12.80 -9.36 -7.19
N MET A 114 -11.71 -9.90 -6.64
CA MET A 114 -11.13 -9.38 -5.40
C MET A 114 -10.65 -7.94 -5.54
N ARG A 115 -10.15 -7.51 -6.70
CA ARG A 115 -9.77 -6.12 -6.92
C ARG A 115 -10.97 -5.18 -6.92
N ALA A 116 -12.12 -5.64 -7.41
CA ALA A 116 -13.36 -4.88 -7.38
C ALA A 116 -13.94 -4.79 -5.96
N GLU A 117 -13.90 -5.89 -5.21
CA GLU A 117 -14.54 -5.99 -3.87
C GLU A 117 -13.63 -5.57 -2.72
N GLN A 118 -12.32 -5.81 -2.84
CA GLN A 118 -11.30 -5.64 -1.79
C GLN A 118 -10.01 -5.05 -2.39
N PRO A 119 -10.07 -3.79 -2.90
CA PRO A 119 -8.95 -3.15 -3.58
C PRO A 119 -7.70 -2.99 -2.71
N ASN A 120 -7.84 -2.87 -1.39
CA ASN A 120 -6.70 -2.67 -0.48
C ASN A 120 -5.92 -3.96 -0.25
N GLY A 121 -6.61 -5.10 -0.08
CA GLY A 121 -6.00 -6.41 0.14
C GLY A 121 -5.20 -6.92 -1.06
N VAL A 122 -5.55 -6.53 -2.29
CA VAL A 122 -4.83 -6.94 -3.50
C VAL A 122 -3.76 -5.95 -3.97
N ALA A 123 -3.68 -4.76 -3.38
CA ALA A 123 -2.74 -3.71 -3.78
C ALA A 123 -1.29 -4.02 -3.39
N LEU A 124 -1.10 -4.81 -2.34
CA LEU A 124 0.21 -5.20 -1.82
C LEU A 124 0.71 -6.52 -2.43
N SER A 125 2.02 -6.76 -2.38
CA SER A 125 2.56 -8.09 -2.67
C SER A 125 1.98 -9.13 -1.71
N THR A 126 1.92 -10.39 -2.17
CA THR A 126 1.51 -11.52 -1.33
C THR A 126 2.29 -11.55 -0.01
N ARG A 127 3.60 -11.28 -0.05
CA ARG A 127 4.43 -11.21 1.16
C ARG A 127 3.98 -10.08 2.09
N ALA A 128 3.87 -8.85 1.60
CA ALA A 128 3.45 -7.71 2.41
C ALA A 128 2.05 -7.92 3.00
N TYR A 129 1.11 -8.43 2.19
CA TYR A 129 -0.23 -8.78 2.64
C TYR A 129 -0.21 -9.80 3.78
N TYR A 130 0.55 -10.90 3.66
CA TYR A 130 0.61 -11.91 4.72
C TYR A 130 1.34 -11.43 5.97
N VAL A 131 2.36 -10.58 5.84
CA VAL A 131 3.00 -9.91 6.99
C VAL A 131 1.94 -9.12 7.76
N LEU A 132 1.19 -8.26 7.09
CA LEU A 132 0.16 -7.44 7.74
C LEU A 132 -0.97 -8.28 8.32
N LYS A 133 -1.45 -9.30 7.59
CA LYS A 133 -2.49 -10.22 8.05
C LYS A 133 -2.12 -10.95 9.34
N ASN A 134 -0.83 -11.21 9.57
CA ASN A 134 -0.38 -11.90 10.79
C ASN A 134 -0.33 -10.98 12.02
N ILE A 135 -0.23 -9.67 11.82
CA ILE A 135 -0.10 -8.69 12.91
C ILE A 135 -1.46 -8.01 13.19
N ILE A 136 -2.26 -7.82 12.14
CA ILE A 136 -3.56 -7.18 12.20
C ILE A 136 -4.61 -8.27 12.38
N HIS A 137 -5.20 -8.32 13.57
CA HIS A 137 -6.40 -9.12 13.82
C HIS A 137 -7.63 -8.33 13.39
N GLU A 138 -8.45 -8.93 12.53
CA GLU A 138 -9.61 -8.30 11.92
C GLU A 138 -10.88 -8.96 12.48
N PRO A 139 -11.67 -8.27 13.32
CA PRO A 139 -12.85 -8.84 13.94
C PRO A 139 -14.10 -8.86 13.04
N GLU A 140 -14.06 -8.22 11.87
CA GLU A 140 -15.22 -8.12 10.98
C GLU A 140 -15.45 -9.37 10.12
N ASP A 141 -16.70 -9.80 10.07
CA ASP A 141 -17.15 -10.92 9.24
C ASP A 141 -17.30 -10.54 7.76
N ASP A 142 -17.56 -9.26 7.44
CA ASP A 142 -17.68 -8.77 6.05
C ASP A 142 -16.30 -8.43 5.45
N PRO A 143 -15.87 -9.12 4.39
CA PRO A 143 -14.61 -8.81 3.70
C PRO A 143 -14.52 -7.38 3.15
N ALA A 144 -15.64 -6.76 2.75
CA ALA A 144 -15.62 -5.42 2.17
C ALA A 144 -15.41 -4.34 3.24
N GLU A 145 -16.08 -4.48 4.39
CA GLU A 145 -15.86 -3.60 5.55
C GLU A 145 -14.43 -3.72 6.08
N ARG A 146 -13.93 -4.95 6.17
CA ARG A 146 -12.55 -5.24 6.55
C ARG A 146 -11.53 -4.56 5.64
N ASP A 147 -11.71 -4.66 4.32
CA ASP A 147 -10.84 -4.00 3.34
C ASP A 147 -10.90 -2.48 3.43
N ARG A 148 -12.07 -1.91 3.76
CA ARG A 148 -12.25 -0.46 3.92
C ARG A 148 -11.40 0.09 5.08
N HIS A 149 -11.37 -0.60 6.22
CA HIS A 149 -10.60 -0.17 7.39
C HIS A 149 -9.13 -0.61 7.37
N PHE A 150 -8.76 -1.47 6.43
CA PHE A 150 -7.40 -2.02 6.34
C PHE A 150 -6.30 -0.93 6.31
N PRO A 151 -6.38 0.16 5.52
CA PRO A 151 -5.34 1.18 5.51
C PRO A 151 -5.14 1.88 6.86
N GLU A 152 -6.23 2.16 7.60
CA GLU A 152 -6.17 2.82 8.90
C GLU A 152 -5.52 1.92 9.95
N ARG A 153 -5.81 0.62 9.91
CA ARG A 153 -5.18 -0.39 10.80
C ARG A 153 -3.70 -0.53 10.53
N VAL A 154 -3.31 -0.58 9.25
CA VAL A 154 -1.90 -0.62 8.88
C VAL A 154 -1.20 0.66 9.31
N ALA A 155 -1.85 1.83 9.19
CA ALA A 155 -1.32 3.09 9.67
C ALA A 155 -1.20 3.16 11.20
N ALA A 156 -2.03 2.42 11.95
CA ALA A 156 -1.93 2.34 13.41
C ALA A 156 -0.70 1.54 13.90
N LEU A 157 -0.11 0.69 13.05
CA LEU A 157 1.12 -0.02 13.37
C LEU A 157 2.33 0.90 13.37
N THR A 158 3.34 0.56 14.17
CA THR A 158 4.66 1.19 14.08
C THR A 158 5.52 0.48 13.03
N ARG A 159 6.48 1.22 12.46
CA ARG A 159 7.46 0.66 11.52
C ARG A 159 8.23 -0.53 12.11
N VAL A 160 8.50 -0.48 13.42
CA VAL A 160 9.21 -1.54 14.16
C VAL A 160 8.35 -2.81 14.25
N GLN A 161 7.07 -2.67 14.61
CA GLN A 161 6.14 -3.82 14.64
C GLN A 161 6.07 -4.56 13.31
N VAL A 162 6.07 -3.81 12.20
CA VAL A 162 6.09 -4.41 10.86
C VAL A 162 7.45 -5.03 10.52
N PHE A 163 8.56 -4.43 10.94
CA PHE A 163 9.90 -4.97 10.72
C PHE A 163 10.14 -6.29 11.46
N ASP A 164 9.68 -6.38 12.71
CA ASP A 164 9.91 -7.53 13.57
C ASP A 164 9.01 -8.73 13.22
N ALA A 165 8.03 -8.54 12.34
CA ALA A 165 7.15 -9.60 11.91
C ALA A 165 7.86 -10.65 11.05
N PRO A 166 7.51 -11.94 11.18
CA PRO A 166 8.12 -13.01 10.39
C PRO A 166 7.99 -12.76 8.88
N ASN A 167 9.08 -13.00 8.14
CA ASN A 167 9.18 -12.75 6.70
C ASN A 167 9.04 -11.28 6.26
N SER A 168 9.14 -10.35 7.22
CA SER A 168 9.30 -8.94 6.93
C SER A 168 10.76 -8.58 6.66
N GLY A 169 10.96 -7.50 5.92
CA GLY A 169 12.28 -6.97 5.60
C GLY A 169 12.15 -5.62 4.92
N ASN A 170 13.27 -4.92 4.69
CA ASN A 170 13.27 -3.54 4.21
C ASN A 170 12.40 -3.32 2.95
N LYS A 171 12.49 -4.22 1.96
CA LYS A 171 11.67 -4.14 0.74
C LYS A 171 10.16 -4.24 1.01
N THR A 172 9.76 -5.05 2.00
CA THR A 172 8.36 -5.20 2.40
C THR A 172 7.87 -3.92 3.09
N ILE A 173 8.71 -3.33 3.94
CA ILE A 173 8.39 -2.05 4.61
C ILE A 173 8.26 -0.93 3.59
N ASP A 174 9.24 -0.78 2.70
CA ASP A 174 9.22 0.28 1.67
C ASP A 174 7.95 0.18 0.80
N GLU A 175 7.51 -1.05 0.46
CA GLU A 175 6.25 -1.29 -0.25
C GLU A 175 5.03 -0.82 0.56
N ILE A 176 4.96 -1.16 1.84
CA ILE A 176 3.84 -0.79 2.71
C ILE A 176 3.83 0.73 2.97
N GLU A 177 4.98 1.35 3.19
CA GLU A 177 5.12 2.80 3.37
C GLU A 177 4.66 3.55 2.12
N ALA A 178 5.08 3.11 0.92
CA ALA A 178 4.61 3.70 -0.34
C ALA A 178 3.09 3.54 -0.51
N TRP A 179 2.55 2.36 -0.18
CA TRP A 179 1.13 2.06 -0.28
C TRP A 179 0.26 2.91 0.68
N LEU A 180 0.71 3.10 1.92
CA LEU A 180 0.09 4.04 2.88
C LEU A 180 0.21 5.47 2.37
N TRP A 181 1.37 5.84 1.82
CA TRP A 181 1.62 7.17 1.31
C TRP A 181 0.66 7.54 0.19
N GLU A 182 0.41 6.66 -0.77
CA GLU A 182 -0.60 6.87 -1.83
C GLU A 182 -1.97 7.25 -1.26
N ARG A 183 -2.34 6.69 -0.11
CA ARG A 183 -3.60 6.92 0.63
C ARG A 183 -3.58 8.11 1.58
N GLY A 184 -2.47 8.85 1.66
CA GLY A 184 -2.35 10.01 2.54
C GLY A 184 -2.05 9.65 4.00
N LEU A 185 -1.59 8.42 4.24
CA LEU A 185 -1.30 7.88 5.56
C LEU A 185 0.21 7.64 5.74
N SER A 186 0.60 7.36 6.98
CA SER A 186 1.94 6.91 7.37
C SER A 186 1.82 6.10 8.66
N PHE A 187 2.78 5.20 8.92
CA PHE A 187 2.82 4.40 10.15
C PHE A 187 2.72 5.23 11.41
N SER A 188 2.20 4.68 12.49
CA SER A 188 2.21 5.28 13.81
C SER A 188 3.64 5.47 14.32
N THR A 189 3.82 6.47 15.16
CA THR A 189 5.08 6.74 15.85
C THR A 189 5.01 6.32 17.31
N GLY A 190 4.12 5.37 17.62
CA GLY A 190 4.05 4.72 18.93
C GLY A 190 5.47 4.34 19.40
N ALA A 191 5.75 4.71 20.65
CA ALA A 191 6.96 4.31 21.37
C ALA A 191 6.91 2.81 21.65
#